data_AF-A0A2M7P636-F1
#
_entry.id   AF-A0A2M7P636-F1
#
_cell.length_a   1.000
_cell.length_b   1.000
_cell.length_c   1.000
_cell.angle_alpha   90.00
_cell.angle_beta   90.00
_cell.angle_gamma   90.00
#
_symmetry.space_group_name_H-M   'P 1'
#
loop_
_entity.id
_entity.type
_entity.pdbx_description
1 polymer ?
#
loop_
_entity_poly.entity_id
_entity_poly.type
_entity_poly.pdbx_seq_one_letter_code
_entity_poly.pdbx_strand_id
1 'polypeptide(L)'
;MNPADIQNILTAGENLHIEFKEAHNRLPGTHQLAGLANRKLSLFSEQRVVPHLTTADLRPELFDKVRRLMRSGDRRHPWVAFSDEELLKLGGFYNRDPNTGRPGLTMAAVLLFGSDEIIQSIVPGYKFDCLLRRRNQERYDDRLIVRS
;
A
#
# COMPACT_ATOMS: atom_id res chain seq x y z
N MET A 1 -13.86 -8.65 46.72
CA MET A 1 -12.47 -8.31 47.08
C MET A 1 -12.32 -6.81 46.87
N ASN A 2 -12.02 -6.06 47.93
CA ASN A 2 -11.92 -4.60 47.88
C ASN A 2 -10.57 -4.23 47.21
N PRO A 3 -10.48 -3.18 46.38
CA PRO A 3 -9.22 -2.69 45.82
C PRO A 3 -8.05 -2.59 46.82
N ALA A 4 -8.35 -2.25 48.08
CA ALA A 4 -7.36 -2.19 49.16
C ALA A 4 -6.77 -3.56 49.55
N ASP A 5 -7.57 -4.64 49.45
CA ASP A 5 -7.13 -6.00 49.76
C ASP A 5 -6.12 -6.51 48.71
N ILE A 6 -6.32 -6.10 47.45
CA ILE A 6 -5.42 -6.43 46.33
C ILE A 6 -4.08 -5.71 46.50
N GLN A 7 -4.10 -4.44 46.91
CA GLN A 7 -2.87 -3.69 47.18
C GLN A 7 -2.02 -4.30 48.29
N ASN A 8 -2.64 -4.77 49.38
CA ASN A 8 -1.92 -5.43 50.48
C ASN A 8 -1.28 -6.77 50.07
N ILE A 9 -1.91 -7.53 49.17
CA ILE A 9 -1.32 -8.77 48.63
C ILE A 9 -0.11 -8.46 47.73
N LEU A 10 -0.14 -7.32 47.00
CA LEU A 10 0.93 -6.90 46.10
C LEU A 10 2.16 -6.34 46.84
N THR A 11 1.99 -5.72 48.01
CA THR A 11 3.10 -5.18 48.81
C THR A 11 3.72 -6.18 49.78
N ALA A 12 3.02 -7.27 50.12
CA ALA A 12 3.49 -8.28 51.09
C ALA A 12 4.27 -9.45 50.46
N GLY A 13 4.32 -9.57 49.12
CA GLY A 13 5.03 -10.62 48.42
C GLY A 13 6.48 -10.24 48.11
N GLU A 14 7.43 -11.08 48.50
CA GLU A 14 8.86 -10.94 48.20
C GLU A 14 9.11 -10.66 46.69
N ASN A 15 9.69 -9.51 46.38
CA ASN A 15 10.25 -9.15 45.06
C ASN A 15 9.38 -9.38 43.81
N LEU A 16 8.05 -9.38 43.92
CA LEU A 16 7.18 -9.50 42.74
C LEU A 16 6.87 -8.12 42.14
N HIS A 17 7.65 -7.70 41.13
CA HIS A 17 7.32 -6.53 40.32
C HIS A 17 6.16 -6.86 39.36
N ILE A 18 4.97 -6.33 39.61
CA ILE A 18 3.84 -6.37 38.67
C ILE A 18 3.70 -5.00 38.02
N GLU A 19 3.97 -4.93 36.71
CA GLU A 19 3.72 -3.73 35.90
C GLU A 19 2.34 -3.85 35.23
N PHE A 20 1.39 -3.04 35.68
CA PHE A 20 0.11 -2.91 34.97
C PHE A 20 0.31 -1.97 33.79
N LYS A 21 0.34 -2.49 32.56
CA LYS A 21 0.26 -1.65 31.36
C LYS A 21 -1.07 -0.91 31.36
N GLU A 22 -1.02 0.42 31.17
CA GLU A 22 -2.22 1.23 31.01
C GLU A 22 -3.06 0.71 29.82
N ALA A 23 -4.23 0.15 30.13
CA ALA A 23 -5.22 -0.20 29.14
C ALA A 23 -5.83 1.09 28.57
N HIS A 24 -5.52 1.37 27.31
CA HIS A 24 -6.13 2.48 26.59
C HIS A 24 -7.58 2.11 26.23
N ASN A 25 -8.54 2.49 27.09
CA ASN A 25 -9.99 2.20 26.91
C ASN A 25 -10.68 3.13 25.89
N ARG A 26 -9.94 3.72 24.95
CA ARG A 26 -10.50 4.56 23.88
C ARG A 26 -10.22 3.91 22.54
N LEU A 27 -11.29 3.66 21.78
CA LEU A 27 -11.15 3.19 20.41
C LEU A 27 -10.52 4.31 19.56
N PRO A 28 -9.50 4.00 18.73
CA PRO A 28 -8.95 4.95 17.79
C PRO A 28 -10.02 5.51 16.84
N GLY A 29 -9.77 6.67 16.24
CA GLY A 29 -10.66 7.22 15.21
C GLY A 29 -10.85 6.25 14.03
N THR A 30 -11.95 6.40 13.29
CA THR A 30 -12.34 5.48 12.20
C THR A 30 -11.23 5.21 11.18
N HIS A 31 -10.45 6.22 10.79
CA HIS A 31 -9.29 6.06 9.90
C HIS A 31 -8.16 5.23 10.50
N GLN A 32 -7.89 5.40 11.80
CA GLN A 32 -6.86 4.63 12.49
C GLN A 32 -7.29 3.17 12.66
N LEU A 33 -8.58 2.93 12.94
CA LEU A 33 -9.17 1.59 12.95
C LEU A 33 -9.11 0.92 11.58
N ALA A 34 -9.45 1.63 10.50
CA ALA A 34 -9.35 1.11 9.14
C ALA A 34 -7.89 0.78 8.77
N GLY A 35 -6.93 1.66 9.10
CA GLY A 35 -5.51 1.40 8.90
C GLY A 35 -5.00 0.19 9.69
N LEU A 36 -5.43 0.03 10.94
CA LEU A 36 -5.14 -1.14 11.76
C LEU A 36 -5.74 -2.42 11.17
N ALA A 37 -7.01 -2.37 10.73
CA ALA A 37 -7.70 -3.48 10.11
C ALA A 37 -7.00 -3.91 8.80
N ASN A 38 -6.66 -2.97 7.93
CA ASN A 38 -5.97 -3.25 6.68
C ASN A 38 -4.61 -3.94 6.91
N ARG A 39 -3.82 -3.45 7.88
CA ARG A 39 -2.54 -4.09 8.24
C ARG A 39 -2.74 -5.47 8.86
N LYS A 40 -3.73 -5.62 9.74
CA LYS A 40 -4.00 -6.89 10.43
C LYS A 40 -4.57 -7.97 9.50
N LEU A 41 -5.33 -7.56 8.49
CA LEU A 41 -5.94 -8.44 7.51
C LEU A 41 -5.12 -8.58 6.22
N SER A 42 -3.94 -7.95 6.14
CA SER A 42 -3.11 -7.90 4.92
C SER A 42 -3.89 -7.47 3.66
N LEU A 43 -4.84 -6.55 3.83
CA LEU A 43 -5.64 -6.02 2.72
C LEU A 43 -4.83 -4.94 1.99
N PHE A 44 -4.04 -5.38 1.00
CA PHE A 44 -3.33 -4.50 0.09
C PHE A 44 -4.23 -4.15 -1.09
N SER A 45 -4.72 -2.91 -1.12
CA SER A 45 -5.60 -2.42 -2.18
C SER A 45 -4.99 -2.53 -3.58
N GLU A 46 -3.66 -2.44 -3.64
CA GLU A 46 -2.81 -2.48 -4.82
C GLU A 46 -2.73 -3.89 -5.42
N GLN A 47 -2.82 -4.94 -4.60
CA GLN A 47 -2.78 -6.34 -5.04
C GLN A 47 -4.15 -6.87 -5.46
N ARG A 48 -5.22 -6.10 -5.22
CA ARG A 48 -6.57 -6.48 -5.63
C ARG A 48 -6.64 -6.61 -7.15
N VAL A 49 -7.14 -7.75 -7.62
CA VAL A 49 -7.44 -7.96 -9.04
C VAL A 49 -8.65 -7.10 -9.43
N VAL A 50 -8.50 -6.36 -10.53
CA VAL A 50 -9.56 -5.52 -11.08
C VAL A 50 -10.33 -6.31 -12.14
N PRO A 51 -11.66 -6.47 -12.00
CA PRO A 51 -12.46 -7.21 -12.97
C PRO A 51 -12.42 -6.59 -14.38
N HIS A 52 -12.55 -7.45 -15.40
CA HIS A 52 -12.76 -7.08 -16.81
C HIS A 52 -11.61 -6.35 -17.52
N LEU A 53 -10.51 -6.03 -16.82
CA LEU A 53 -9.33 -5.44 -17.45
C LEU A 53 -8.44 -6.49 -18.10
N THR A 54 -7.85 -6.07 -19.21
CA THR A 54 -6.95 -6.87 -20.04
C THR A 54 -5.66 -6.10 -20.33
N THR A 55 -4.67 -6.77 -20.91
CA THR A 55 -3.42 -6.11 -21.32
C THR A 55 -3.62 -5.05 -22.39
N ALA A 56 -4.74 -5.05 -23.11
CA ALA A 56 -5.09 -4.01 -24.08
C ALA A 56 -5.42 -2.66 -23.42
N ASP A 57 -5.78 -2.67 -22.14
CA ASP A 57 -6.05 -1.47 -21.35
C ASP A 57 -4.77 -0.84 -20.77
N LEU A 58 -3.61 -1.47 -21.04
CA LEU A 58 -2.30 -1.01 -20.62
C LEU A 58 -1.56 -0.34 -21.78
N ARG A 59 -0.80 0.69 -21.44
CA ARG A 59 0.02 1.48 -22.36
C ARG A 59 1.37 0.80 -22.60
N PRO A 60 1.64 0.26 -23.80
CA PRO A 60 2.87 -0.48 -24.09
C PRO A 60 4.13 0.38 -23.92
N GLU A 61 4.07 1.68 -24.22
CA GLU A 61 5.21 2.59 -24.12
C GLU A 61 5.72 2.79 -22.68
N LEU A 62 4.89 2.51 -21.67
CA LEU A 62 5.28 2.56 -20.27
C LEU A 62 6.18 1.38 -19.89
N PHE A 63 6.00 0.21 -20.49
CA PHE A 63 6.91 -0.92 -20.31
C PHE A 63 8.30 -0.61 -20.86
N ASP A 64 8.37 0.02 -22.03
CA ASP A 64 9.65 0.47 -22.59
C ASP A 64 10.32 1.53 -21.72
N LYS A 65 9.54 2.45 -21.13
CA LYS A 65 10.04 3.43 -20.17
C LYS A 65 10.62 2.74 -18.94
N VAL A 66 9.91 1.76 -18.38
CA VAL A 66 10.38 0.96 -17.24
C VAL A 66 11.69 0.24 -17.59
N ARG A 67 11.78 -0.40 -18.75
CA ARG A 67 13.03 -1.05 -19.20
C ARG A 67 14.19 -0.06 -19.33
N ARG A 68 13.96 1.15 -19.85
CA ARG A 68 14.98 2.21 -19.90
C ARG A 68 15.44 2.62 -18.51
N LEU A 69 14.51 2.80 -17.57
CA LEU A 69 14.83 3.14 -16.18
C LEU A 69 15.62 2.02 -15.49
N MET A 70 15.21 0.76 -15.66
CA MET A 70 15.94 -0.41 -15.15
C MET A 70 17.39 -0.44 -15.67
N ARG A 71 17.59 -0.28 -16.99
CA ARG A 71 18.93 -0.24 -17.60
C ARG A 71 19.79 0.91 -17.09
N SER A 72 19.17 2.04 -16.74
CA SER A 72 19.89 3.21 -16.23
C SER A 72 20.41 2.99 -14.80
N GLY A 73 19.65 2.25 -13.97
CA GLY A 73 20.07 1.87 -12.62
C GLY A 73 21.05 0.70 -12.62
N ASP A 74 20.70 -0.39 -13.31
CA ASP A 74 21.57 -1.55 -13.52
C ASP A 74 21.44 -2.06 -14.97
N ARG A 75 22.54 -1.91 -15.71
CA ARG A 75 22.61 -2.33 -17.13
C ARG A 75 22.38 -3.82 -17.33
N ARG A 76 22.60 -4.64 -16.31
CA ARG A 76 22.45 -6.11 -16.34
C ARG A 76 21.22 -6.59 -15.57
N HIS A 77 20.27 -5.69 -15.29
CA HIS A 77 19.06 -6.06 -14.57
C HIS A 77 18.31 -7.18 -15.32
N PRO A 78 18.06 -8.34 -14.68
CA PRO A 78 17.55 -9.53 -15.37
C PRO A 78 16.19 -9.31 -16.03
N TRP A 79 15.36 -8.42 -15.47
CA TRP A 79 14.00 -8.19 -15.97
C TRP A 79 13.95 -7.39 -17.28
N VAL A 80 15.07 -6.82 -17.71
CA VAL A 80 15.14 -6.10 -18.99
C VAL A 80 14.90 -7.03 -20.18
N ALA A 81 15.24 -8.32 -20.05
CA ALA A 81 15.07 -9.32 -21.08
C ALA A 81 13.67 -9.94 -21.11
N PHE A 82 12.83 -9.67 -20.10
CA PHE A 82 11.49 -10.24 -20.01
C PHE A 82 10.51 -9.56 -20.95
N SER A 83 9.58 -10.37 -21.47
CA SER A 83 8.38 -9.89 -22.15
C SER A 83 7.49 -9.07 -21.18
N ASP A 84 6.57 -8.28 -21.72
CA ASP A 84 5.62 -7.50 -20.89
C ASP A 84 4.80 -8.41 -19.98
N GLU A 85 4.35 -9.57 -20.46
CA GLU A 85 3.60 -10.54 -19.67
C GLU A 85 4.39 -11.14 -18.52
N GLU A 86 5.66 -11.50 -18.76
CA GLU A 86 6.55 -12.02 -17.72
C GLU A 86 6.84 -10.95 -16.68
N LEU A 87 7.06 -9.71 -17.11
CA LEU A 87 7.25 -8.57 -16.22
C LEU A 87 6.00 -8.34 -15.35
N LEU A 88 4.81 -8.43 -15.94
CA LEU A 88 3.55 -8.32 -15.20
C LEU A 88 3.40 -9.45 -14.17
N LYS A 89 3.70 -10.69 -14.52
CA LYS A 89 3.61 -11.83 -13.60
C LYS A 89 4.62 -11.73 -12.46
N LEU A 90 5.90 -11.50 -12.78
CA LEU A 90 6.98 -11.44 -11.78
C LEU A 90 6.88 -10.21 -10.89
N GLY A 91 6.37 -9.10 -11.40
CA GLY A 91 6.10 -7.89 -10.63
C GLY A 91 4.85 -7.97 -9.75
N GLY A 92 4.08 -9.06 -9.79
CA GLY A 92 2.81 -9.18 -9.06
C GLY A 92 1.68 -8.30 -9.63
N PHE A 93 1.83 -7.83 -10.87
CA PHE A 93 0.83 -7.04 -11.60
C PHE A 93 -0.23 -7.91 -12.26
N TYR A 94 0.03 -9.20 -12.42
CA TYR A 94 -0.94 -10.19 -12.85
C TYR A 94 -1.05 -11.28 -11.79
N ASN A 95 -2.22 -11.42 -11.16
CA ASN A 95 -2.42 -12.34 -10.05
C ASN A 95 -3.83 -12.96 -10.07
N ARG A 96 -4.07 -13.91 -9.18
CA ARG A 96 -5.37 -14.56 -8.99
C ARG A 96 -6.11 -13.90 -7.83
N ASP A 97 -7.35 -13.49 -8.07
CA ASP A 97 -8.22 -12.95 -7.03
C ASP A 97 -8.44 -14.02 -5.95
N PRO A 98 -8.10 -13.76 -4.68
CA PRO A 98 -8.28 -14.73 -3.61
C PRO A 98 -9.74 -15.09 -3.35
N ASN A 99 -10.69 -14.22 -3.69
CA ASN A 99 -12.12 -14.46 -3.44
C ASN A 99 -12.78 -15.26 -4.56
N THR A 100 -12.52 -14.88 -5.81
CA THR A 100 -13.16 -15.50 -6.98
C THR A 100 -12.31 -16.57 -7.65
N GLY A 101 -11.01 -16.64 -7.32
CA GLY A 101 -10.07 -17.54 -7.98
C GLY A 101 -9.83 -17.20 -9.46
N ARG A 102 -10.19 -16.00 -9.94
CA ARG A 102 -9.99 -15.61 -11.34
C ARG A 102 -8.66 -14.88 -11.51
N PRO A 103 -7.86 -15.20 -12.54
CA PRO A 103 -6.67 -14.43 -12.84
C PRO A 103 -7.04 -13.08 -13.46
N GLY A 104 -6.21 -12.06 -13.23
CA GLY A 104 -6.38 -10.75 -13.84
C GLY A 104 -5.31 -9.75 -13.41
N LEU A 105 -5.42 -8.54 -13.95
CA LEU A 105 -4.54 -7.43 -13.62
C LEU A 105 -4.85 -6.89 -12.23
N THR A 106 -3.82 -6.58 -11.47
CA THR A 106 -3.95 -5.96 -10.15
C THR A 106 -4.14 -4.45 -10.28
N MET A 107 -4.66 -3.82 -9.22
CA MET A 107 -4.79 -2.36 -9.14
C MET A 107 -3.45 -1.66 -9.37
N ALA A 108 -2.34 -2.24 -8.89
CA ALA A 108 -1.00 -1.72 -9.15
C ALA A 108 -0.64 -1.72 -10.64
N ALA A 109 -1.06 -2.75 -11.39
CA ALA A 109 -0.84 -2.81 -12.83
C ALA A 109 -1.52 -1.63 -13.54
N VAL A 110 -2.76 -1.33 -13.14
CA VAL A 110 -3.54 -0.21 -13.66
C VAL A 110 -2.89 1.13 -13.32
N LEU A 111 -2.48 1.32 -12.08
CA LEU A 111 -1.88 2.58 -11.63
C LEU A 111 -0.53 2.88 -12.31
N LEU A 112 0.22 1.84 -12.70
CA LEU A 112 1.55 2.01 -13.29
C LEU A 112 1.55 1.95 -14.82
N PHE A 113 0.67 1.15 -15.41
CA PHE A 113 0.68 0.88 -16.85
C PHE A 113 -0.65 1.21 -17.53
N GLY A 114 -1.73 1.54 -16.81
CA GLY A 114 -3.04 1.81 -17.39
C GLY A 114 -3.07 3.11 -18.22
N SER A 115 -4.07 3.23 -19.08
CA SER A 115 -4.39 4.52 -19.71
C SER A 115 -5.00 5.49 -18.71
N ASP A 116 -4.93 6.78 -19.03
CA ASP A 116 -5.45 7.84 -18.15
C ASP A 116 -6.97 7.69 -17.97
N GLU A 117 -7.70 7.28 -19.02
CA GLU A 117 -9.14 7.00 -18.95
C GLU A 117 -9.46 5.83 -18.01
N ILE A 118 -8.68 4.76 -18.10
CA ILE A 118 -8.87 3.55 -17.29
C ILE A 118 -8.57 3.86 -15.82
N ILE A 119 -7.45 4.55 -15.55
CA ILE A 119 -7.09 5.01 -14.20
C ILE A 119 -8.20 5.89 -13.62
N GLN A 120 -8.68 6.89 -14.38
CA GLN A 120 -9.74 7.78 -13.92
C GLN A 120 -11.06 7.06 -13.65
N SER A 121 -11.38 6.03 -14.45
CA SER A 121 -12.61 5.24 -14.28
C SER A 121 -12.59 4.35 -13.03
N ILE A 122 -11.43 3.76 -12.72
CA ILE A 122 -11.31 2.76 -11.64
C ILE A 122 -11.00 3.43 -10.30
N VAL A 123 -10.18 4.47 -10.32
CA VAL A 123 -9.72 5.18 -9.12
C VAL A 123 -9.88 6.70 -9.27
N PRO A 124 -11.12 7.21 -9.40
CA PRO A 124 -11.36 8.65 -9.57
C PRO A 124 -10.86 9.50 -8.38
N GLY A 125 -10.69 8.86 -7.21
CA GLY A 125 -10.15 9.49 -6.00
C GLY A 125 -8.62 9.54 -5.96
N TYR A 126 -7.91 8.76 -6.76
CA TYR A 126 -6.45 8.81 -6.83
C TYR A 126 -6.02 10.03 -7.64
N LYS A 127 -5.43 11.01 -6.96
CA LYS A 127 -4.83 12.19 -7.58
C LYS A 127 -3.37 12.22 -7.22
N PHE A 128 -2.51 12.34 -8.22
CA PHE A 128 -1.08 12.49 -7.99
C PHE A 128 -0.79 13.93 -7.57
N ASP A 129 -0.34 14.07 -6.34
CA ASP A 129 0.06 15.35 -5.75
C ASP A 129 1.58 15.45 -5.77
N CYS A 130 2.11 16.39 -6.54
CA CYS A 130 3.53 16.65 -6.57
C CYS A 130 3.87 17.68 -5.49
N LEU A 131 4.69 17.24 -4.51
CA LEU A 131 5.09 18.04 -3.36
C LEU A 131 6.55 18.47 -3.51
N LEU A 132 6.80 19.77 -3.50
CA LEU A 132 8.15 20.34 -3.46
C LEU A 132 8.45 20.89 -2.07
N ARG A 133 9.54 20.41 -1.46
CA ARG A 133 10.07 20.91 -0.18
C ARG A 133 11.51 21.36 -0.39
N ARG A 134 11.76 22.67 -0.51
CA ARG A 134 13.11 23.21 -0.75
C ARG A 134 13.63 24.03 0.43
N ARG A 135 12.81 24.89 1.02
CA ARG A 135 13.22 25.79 2.11
C ARG A 135 12.65 25.38 3.45
N ASN A 136 11.38 24.99 3.48
CA ASN A 136 10.72 24.57 4.70
C ASN A 136 10.41 23.06 4.64
N GLN A 137 10.95 22.28 5.57
CA GLN A 137 10.71 20.83 5.62
C GLN A 137 9.39 20.49 6.34
N GLU A 138 8.87 21.41 7.15
CA GLU A 138 7.62 21.25 7.90
C GLU A 138 6.39 21.76 7.15
N ARG A 139 6.55 22.72 6.21
CA ARG A 139 5.44 23.29 5.42
C ARG A 139 5.76 23.27 3.92
N TYR A 140 4.73 23.04 3.09
CA TYR A 140 4.89 22.94 1.63
C TYR A 140 5.19 24.31 1.02
N ASP A 141 6.24 24.38 0.17
CA ASP A 141 6.59 25.60 -0.57
C ASP A 141 5.62 25.80 -1.75
N ASP A 142 5.25 24.72 -2.44
CA ASP A 142 4.26 24.69 -3.53
C ASP A 142 3.52 23.34 -3.59
N ARG A 143 2.27 23.35 -4.07
CA ARG A 143 1.45 22.15 -4.29
C ARG A 143 0.88 22.14 -5.70
N LEU A 144 1.16 21.10 -6.48
CA LEU A 144 0.59 20.91 -7.81
C LEU A 144 -0.16 19.58 -7.87
N ILE A 145 -1.46 19.67 -8.15
CA ILE A 145 -2.27 18.50 -8.46
C ILE A 145 -2.04 18.18 -9.93
N VAL A 146 -1.34 17.08 -10.20
CA VAL A 146 -1.20 16.57 -11.57
C VAL A 146 -2.51 15.93 -11.96
N ARG A 147 -3.10 16.45 -13.03
CA ARG A 147 -4.22 15.83 -13.73
C ARG A 147 -3.64 15.26 -15.01
N SER A 148 -3.74 13.95 -15.16
CA SER A 148 -3.54 13.24 -16.42
C SER A 148 -4.62 13.65 -17.40
#